data_AF-A0A7S1A955-F1
#
_entry.id   AF-A0A7S1A955-F1
#
_cell.length_a   1.000
_cell.length_b   1.000
_cell.length_c   1.000
_cell.angle_alpha   90.00
_cell.angle_beta   90.00
_cell.angle_gamma   90.00
#
_symmetry.space_group_name_H-M   'P 1'
#
loop_
_entity.id
_entity.type
_entity.pdbx_description
1 polymer ?
#
loop_
_entity_poly.entity_id
_entity_poly.type
_entity_poly.pdbx_seq_one_letter_code
_entity_poly.pdbx_strand_id
1 'polypeptide(L)'
;MMAASPQMAPVSPLMAPVLSPTLRCRKRPRDKDTLFEVDEENAVQAAVDESFRSDIKLRLETSLQETLADLHNEFPETIDNQDFGRARRKSSSALSGYAQSKASPIASLRPSPTFSPKPASAASARSSSPPPLVLPASEVSGPTFDPSEFLCHDGLLDHEQLTRAIYLSQGLDFDGAQNKAQEFLHSMGLRILDLGVVNTDEHGNVLLNQCFYLSIARCYLGHTASEDVSGLALHLKRAIEANVLATRPAWAAGIDDESGTPMAFADFLPIMMHAEDANLVAELAVCILDSVAGHVEVYLGPKYADMDAATKERNLILLWYTPGHYQCIVCDDEDGSKVALTYDDFKDMLNKHGITYIETLE
;
A
#
# COMPACT_ATOMS: atom_id res chain seq x y z
N MET A 1 -7.94 -57.45 60.13
CA MET A 1 -6.91 -58.25 59.44
C MET A 1 -6.61 -57.59 58.11
N MET A 2 -5.32 -57.37 57.88
CA MET A 2 -4.58 -56.85 56.72
C MET A 2 -5.28 -56.65 55.36
N ALA A 3 -5.04 -55.48 54.74
CA ALA A 3 -4.42 -55.27 53.42
C ALA A 3 -4.45 -53.74 53.11
N ALA A 4 -3.32 -53.04 53.20
CA ALA A 4 -2.33 -52.82 52.12
C ALA A 4 -2.67 -51.60 51.23
N SER A 5 -1.85 -50.54 51.37
CA SER A 5 -1.71 -49.45 50.39
C SER A 5 -1.09 -49.98 49.08
N PRO A 6 -1.22 -49.24 47.96
CA PRO A 6 -0.14 -48.32 47.63
C PRO A 6 -0.57 -46.96 47.09
N GLN A 7 0.37 -46.01 47.25
CA GLN A 7 0.40 -44.66 46.73
C GLN A 7 0.41 -44.63 45.19
N MET A 8 -0.28 -43.64 44.60
CA MET A 8 0.00 -43.13 43.27
C MET A 8 -0.28 -41.62 43.25
N ALA A 9 0.75 -40.86 42.89
CA ALA A 9 0.74 -39.40 42.76
C ALA A 9 -0.03 -38.95 41.51
N PRO A 10 -0.65 -37.75 41.50
CA PRO A 10 -1.14 -37.15 40.28
C PRO A 10 0.02 -36.55 39.48
N VAL A 11 0.19 -37.05 38.26
CA VAL A 11 1.07 -36.48 37.23
C VAL A 11 0.31 -35.34 36.55
N SER A 12 0.81 -34.11 36.68
CA SER A 12 0.37 -32.98 35.88
C SER A 12 0.87 -33.12 34.44
N PRO A 13 0.04 -32.99 33.40
CA PRO A 13 0.54 -32.77 32.06
C PRO A 13 0.88 -31.29 31.88
N LEU A 14 2.16 -31.01 31.67
CA LEU A 14 2.65 -29.79 31.03
C LEU A 14 1.99 -29.67 29.65
N MET A 15 1.05 -28.74 29.50
CA MET A 15 0.65 -28.25 28.17
C MET A 15 1.72 -27.26 27.71
N ALA A 16 2.57 -27.71 26.80
CA ALA A 16 3.38 -26.82 25.97
C ALA A 16 2.45 -26.10 24.98
N PRO A 17 2.69 -24.81 24.67
CA PRO A 17 1.94 -24.12 23.62
C PRO A 17 2.26 -24.75 22.26
N VAL A 18 1.18 -25.03 21.52
CA VAL A 18 1.19 -25.50 20.14
C VAL A 18 1.83 -24.41 19.29
N LEU A 19 3.00 -24.72 18.74
CA LEU A 19 3.64 -23.93 17.70
C LEU A 19 2.76 -23.98 16.44
N SER A 20 2.20 -22.83 16.07
CA SER A 20 1.56 -22.65 14.77
C SER A 20 2.59 -22.82 13.64
N PRO A 21 2.18 -23.36 12.48
CA PRO A 21 3.11 -23.85 11.48
C PRO A 21 3.71 -22.69 10.67
N THR A 22 5.04 -22.74 10.54
CA THR A 22 5.79 -21.96 9.55
C THR A 22 5.36 -22.37 8.15
N LEU A 23 4.76 -21.44 7.41
CA LEU A 23 4.45 -21.58 5.99
C LEU A 23 5.74 -21.61 5.17
N ARG A 24 6.31 -22.80 4.98
CA ARG A 24 7.27 -23.08 3.90
C ARG A 24 6.50 -23.47 2.65
N CYS A 25 6.31 -22.54 1.73
CA CYS A 25 5.79 -22.85 0.40
C CYS A 25 6.91 -23.50 -0.45
N ARG A 26 6.68 -24.74 -0.88
CA ARG A 26 7.56 -25.49 -1.79
C ARG A 26 7.39 -24.98 -3.23
N LYS A 27 8.52 -24.61 -3.85
CA LYS A 27 8.67 -24.33 -5.29
C LYS A 27 8.01 -25.41 -6.17
N ARG A 28 7.25 -24.97 -7.18
CA ARG A 28 7.08 -25.69 -8.46
C ARG A 28 7.48 -24.74 -9.59
N PRO A 29 8.31 -25.17 -10.55
CA PRO A 29 8.65 -24.35 -11.69
C PRO A 29 7.54 -24.46 -12.74
N ARG A 30 7.00 -23.33 -13.15
CA ARG A 30 6.39 -23.14 -14.47
C ARG A 30 7.00 -21.85 -15.00
N ASP A 31 7.52 -21.91 -16.21
CA ASP A 31 7.86 -20.73 -17.02
C ASP A 31 6.64 -19.82 -17.02
N LYS A 32 6.73 -18.77 -16.20
CA LYS A 32 5.81 -17.65 -16.18
C LYS A 32 6.66 -16.46 -16.58
N ASP A 33 6.22 -15.75 -17.60
CA ASP A 33 6.67 -14.39 -17.84
C ASP A 33 6.19 -13.56 -16.65
N THR A 34 6.96 -13.57 -15.56
CA THR A 34 6.89 -12.53 -14.54
C THR A 34 7.34 -11.23 -15.20
N LEU A 35 6.86 -10.08 -14.72
CA LEU A 35 7.27 -8.78 -15.27
C LEU A 35 8.81 -8.63 -15.28
N PHE A 36 9.49 -9.41 -14.41
CA PHE A 36 10.93 -9.51 -14.26
C PHE A 36 11.45 -10.92 -13.88
N GLU A 37 12.76 -11.19 -13.97
CA GLU A 37 13.36 -12.53 -13.78
C GLU A 37 13.59 -12.92 -12.29
N VAL A 38 12.96 -14.02 -11.85
CA VAL A 38 12.62 -14.34 -10.44
C VAL A 38 13.77 -14.56 -9.44
N ASP A 39 14.97 -14.97 -9.86
CA ASP A 39 16.00 -15.44 -8.91
C ASP A 39 17.01 -14.35 -8.46
N GLU A 40 17.21 -13.28 -9.23
CA GLU A 40 18.11 -12.16 -8.84
C GLU A 40 17.38 -11.10 -7.98
N GLU A 41 16.06 -11.01 -8.09
CA GLU A 41 15.23 -9.97 -7.46
C GLU A 41 14.94 -10.19 -5.99
N ASN A 42 14.86 -11.45 -5.53
CA ASN A 42 14.58 -11.74 -4.13
C ASN A 42 15.69 -11.22 -3.19
N ALA A 43 16.94 -11.18 -3.66
CA ALA A 43 18.07 -10.65 -2.89
C ALA A 43 18.06 -9.12 -2.84
N VAL A 44 17.60 -8.48 -3.91
CA VAL A 44 17.50 -7.02 -4.03
C VAL A 44 16.34 -6.52 -3.19
N GLN A 45 15.19 -7.18 -3.28
CA GLN A 45 14.02 -6.87 -2.46
C GLN A 45 14.34 -7.02 -0.98
N ALA A 46 15.03 -8.10 -0.57
CA ALA A 46 15.45 -8.26 0.81
C ALA A 46 16.40 -7.14 1.29
N ALA A 47 17.29 -6.67 0.41
CA ALA A 47 18.19 -5.55 0.74
C ALA A 47 17.43 -4.21 0.82
N VAL A 48 16.46 -3.99 -0.06
CA VAL A 48 15.52 -2.86 -0.03
C VAL A 48 14.75 -2.89 1.29
N ASP A 49 14.05 -3.98 1.58
CA ASP A 49 13.23 -4.13 2.78
C ASP A 49 14.04 -3.93 4.07
N GLU A 50 15.23 -4.52 4.17
CA GLU A 50 16.12 -4.33 5.32
C GLU A 50 16.58 -2.87 5.45
N SER A 51 16.90 -2.21 4.33
CA SER A 51 17.33 -0.81 4.35
C SER A 51 16.20 0.15 4.76
N PHE A 52 14.95 -0.17 4.40
CA PHE A 52 13.79 0.66 4.71
C PHE A 52 13.11 0.31 6.03
N ARG A 53 13.36 -0.88 6.59
CA ARG A 53 12.67 -1.39 7.78
C ARG A 53 12.65 -0.39 8.94
N SER A 54 13.80 0.19 9.27
CA SER A 54 13.92 1.11 10.39
C SER A 54 13.19 2.43 10.14
N ASP A 55 13.25 2.95 8.91
CA ASP A 55 12.59 4.20 8.53
C ASP A 55 11.07 4.04 8.43
N ILE A 56 10.59 2.97 7.78
CA ILE A 56 9.16 2.66 7.71
C ILE A 56 8.60 2.47 9.12
N LYS A 57 9.28 1.72 9.98
CA LYS A 57 8.88 1.55 11.39
C LYS A 57 8.71 2.90 12.08
N LEU A 58 9.70 3.79 11.98
CA LEU A 58 9.64 5.12 12.59
C LEU A 58 8.46 5.94 12.04
N ARG A 59 8.17 5.87 10.73
CA ARG A 59 7.02 6.55 10.12
C ARG A 59 5.69 6.00 10.62
N LEU A 60 5.56 4.68 10.73
CA LEU A 60 4.36 4.03 11.25
C LEU A 60 4.13 4.39 12.72
N GLU A 61 5.18 4.34 13.55
CA GLU A 61 5.12 4.76 14.96
C GLU A 61 4.68 6.22 15.10
N THR A 62 5.32 7.11 14.32
CA THR A 62 5.00 8.54 14.34
C THR A 62 3.54 8.77 13.92
N SER A 63 3.09 8.11 12.85
CA SER A 63 1.70 8.25 12.38
C SER A 63 0.68 7.80 13.42
N LEU A 64 0.93 6.65 14.08
CA LEU A 64 0.07 6.13 15.14
C LEU A 64 0.04 7.03 16.37
N GLN A 65 1.17 7.62 16.75
CA GLN A 65 1.24 8.59 17.86
C GLN A 65 0.48 9.88 17.53
N GLU A 66 0.61 10.39 16.31
CA GLU A 66 -0.18 11.53 15.83
C GLU A 66 -1.68 11.21 15.85
N THR A 67 -2.08 10.04 15.36
CA THR A 67 -3.49 9.62 15.43
C THR A 67 -3.98 9.50 16.87
N LEU A 68 -3.15 8.98 17.78
CA LEU A 68 -3.52 8.90 19.19
C LEU A 68 -3.77 10.30 19.78
N ALA A 69 -2.92 11.27 19.45
CA ALA A 69 -3.09 12.66 19.87
C ALA A 69 -4.37 13.27 19.28
N ASP A 70 -4.65 13.04 18.00
CA ASP A 70 -5.90 13.47 17.33
C ASP A 70 -7.13 12.88 18.03
N LEU A 71 -7.13 11.57 18.28
CA LEU A 71 -8.24 10.88 18.94
C LEU A 71 -8.43 11.34 20.38
N HIS A 72 -7.34 11.68 21.08
CA HIS A 72 -7.40 12.25 22.43
C HIS A 72 -8.04 13.64 22.41
N ASN A 73 -7.67 14.48 21.46
CA ASN A 73 -8.27 15.81 21.27
C ASN A 73 -9.76 15.73 20.92
N GLU A 74 -10.16 14.81 20.05
CA GLU A 74 -11.55 14.67 19.60
C GLU A 74 -12.42 13.93 20.62
N PHE A 75 -11.87 12.92 21.29
CA PHE A 75 -12.59 12.01 22.18
C PHE A 75 -11.82 11.72 23.49
N PRO A 76 -11.54 12.73 24.33
CA PRO A 76 -10.66 12.59 25.50
C PRO A 76 -11.14 11.53 26.49
N GLU A 77 -12.45 11.54 26.78
CA GLU A 77 -13.14 10.56 27.63
C GLU A 77 -12.93 9.10 27.21
N THR A 78 -12.63 8.85 25.94
CA THR A 78 -12.46 7.49 25.41
C THR A 78 -11.02 7.02 25.53
N ILE A 79 -10.06 7.90 25.26
CA ILE A 79 -8.63 7.58 25.30
C ILE A 79 -8.11 7.56 26.74
N ASP A 80 -8.57 8.48 27.60
CA ASP A 80 -8.20 8.51 29.02
C ASP A 80 -8.62 7.23 29.76
N ASN A 81 -9.74 6.63 29.33
CA ASN A 81 -10.23 5.35 29.84
C ASN A 81 -9.66 4.12 29.10
N GLN A 82 -8.70 4.33 28.18
CA GLN A 82 -8.14 3.30 27.31
C GLN A 82 -9.19 2.50 26.51
N ASP A 83 -10.35 3.10 26.23
CA ASP A 83 -11.44 2.53 25.44
C ASP A 83 -11.20 2.78 23.94
N PHE A 84 -10.13 2.19 23.41
CA PHE A 84 -9.78 2.27 21.99
C PHE A 84 -10.89 1.72 21.08
N GLY A 85 -11.67 0.75 21.56
CA GLY A 85 -12.81 0.20 20.83
C GLY A 85 -13.91 1.24 20.57
N ARG A 86 -14.13 2.19 21.48
CA ARG A 86 -15.08 3.29 21.26
C ARG A 86 -14.52 4.34 20.30
N ALA A 87 -13.24 4.69 20.41
CA ALA A 87 -12.59 5.60 19.46
C ALA A 87 -12.67 5.04 18.02
N ARG A 88 -12.30 3.76 17.86
CA ARG A 88 -12.45 2.98 16.62
C ARG A 88 -13.83 3.11 15.97
N ARG A 89 -14.90 2.85 16.74
CA ARG A 89 -16.29 2.95 16.26
C ARG A 89 -16.65 4.35 15.79
N LYS A 90 -16.26 5.37 16.55
CA LYS A 90 -16.54 6.76 16.20
C LYS A 90 -15.82 7.17 14.91
N SER A 91 -14.52 6.88 14.78
CA SER A 91 -13.74 7.20 13.59
C SER A 91 -14.25 6.45 12.34
N SER A 92 -14.64 5.17 12.49
CA SER A 92 -15.23 4.39 11.39
C SER A 92 -16.58 4.95 10.93
N SER A 93 -17.40 5.39 11.89
CA SER A 93 -18.68 6.06 11.60
C SER A 93 -18.47 7.42 10.92
N ALA A 94 -17.49 8.19 11.37
CA ALA A 94 -17.14 9.49 10.79
C ALA A 94 -16.67 9.33 9.34
N LEU A 95 -15.77 8.38 9.06
CA LEU A 95 -15.34 8.04 7.71
C LEU A 95 -16.51 7.68 6.81
N SER A 96 -17.38 6.78 7.27
CA SER A 96 -18.53 6.33 6.47
C SER A 96 -19.50 7.48 6.18
N GLY A 97 -19.76 8.34 7.17
CA GLY A 97 -20.60 9.53 7.01
C GLY A 97 -19.99 10.55 6.05
N TYR A 98 -18.69 10.82 6.16
CA TYR A 98 -17.98 11.72 5.25
C TYR A 98 -18.03 11.18 3.82
N ALA A 99 -17.64 9.93 3.60
CA ALA A 99 -17.65 9.31 2.28
C ALA A 99 -19.05 9.30 1.62
N GLN A 100 -20.11 9.04 2.39
CA GLN A 100 -21.49 9.11 1.90
C GLN A 100 -21.90 10.55 1.54
N SER A 101 -21.44 11.55 2.29
CA SER A 101 -21.73 12.96 1.99
C SER A 101 -21.07 13.45 0.70
N LYS A 102 -19.95 12.83 0.30
CA LYS A 102 -19.15 13.18 -0.89
C LYS A 102 -19.40 12.26 -2.09
N ALA A 103 -20.05 11.12 -1.86
CA ALA A 103 -20.51 10.24 -2.93
C ALA A 103 -21.56 10.98 -3.77
N SER A 104 -21.12 11.58 -4.87
CA SER A 104 -22.03 12.13 -5.87
C SER A 104 -22.99 11.03 -6.34
N PRO A 105 -24.29 11.30 -6.49
CA PRO A 105 -25.19 10.37 -7.16
C PRO A 105 -24.79 10.33 -8.64
N ILE A 106 -23.95 9.36 -9.02
CA ILE A 106 -23.60 9.14 -10.42
C ILE A 106 -24.84 8.54 -11.11
N ALA A 107 -25.68 9.43 -11.62
CA ALA A 107 -26.58 9.12 -12.71
C ALA A 107 -25.73 8.79 -13.94
N SER A 108 -25.62 7.51 -14.28
CA SER A 108 -25.53 6.99 -15.64
C SER A 108 -24.75 7.85 -16.65
N LEU A 109 -23.45 8.01 -16.46
CA LEU A 109 -22.54 8.43 -17.53
C LEU A 109 -21.72 7.22 -17.96
N ARG A 110 -22.37 6.29 -18.67
CA ARG A 110 -21.66 5.39 -19.59
C ARG A 110 -21.14 6.25 -20.74
N PRO A 111 -19.84 6.12 -21.03
CA PRO A 111 -19.48 5.29 -22.16
C PRO A 111 -18.62 4.13 -21.68
N SER A 112 -19.06 2.92 -21.98
CA SER A 112 -18.21 1.73 -21.87
C SER A 112 -16.89 2.00 -22.60
N PRO A 113 -15.72 1.65 -22.06
CA PRO A 113 -14.50 1.67 -22.85
C PRO A 113 -14.63 0.61 -23.95
N THR A 114 -14.93 1.03 -25.18
CA THR A 114 -14.59 0.24 -26.35
C THR A 114 -13.07 0.27 -26.45
N PHE A 115 -12.41 -0.73 -25.86
CA PHE A 115 -11.01 -1.04 -26.10
C PHE A 115 -10.81 -1.32 -27.59
N SER A 116 -10.50 -0.26 -28.34
CA SER A 116 -10.01 -0.35 -29.70
C SER A 116 -8.51 -0.10 -29.62
N PRO A 117 -7.64 -1.07 -29.94
CA PRO A 117 -6.21 -0.81 -30.04
C PRO A 117 -6.01 0.24 -31.14
N LYS A 118 -5.65 1.46 -30.73
CA LYS A 118 -5.35 2.53 -31.67
C LYS A 118 -4.00 2.19 -32.32
N PRO A 119 -3.91 1.99 -33.65
CA PRO A 119 -2.63 1.78 -34.29
C PRO A 119 -1.76 3.03 -34.12
N ALA A 120 -0.50 2.83 -33.78
CA ALA A 120 0.49 3.89 -33.63
C ALA A 120 0.51 4.77 -34.89
N SER A 121 0.00 5.99 -34.76
CA SER A 121 0.10 7.01 -35.81
C SER A 121 1.48 7.64 -35.73
N ALA A 122 2.34 7.29 -36.68
CA ALA A 122 3.63 7.94 -36.90
C ALA A 122 3.43 9.43 -37.24
N ALA A 123 3.49 10.29 -36.22
CA ALA A 123 3.63 11.73 -36.39
C ALA A 123 5.08 12.12 -36.09
N SER A 124 5.80 12.42 -37.17
CA SER A 124 7.16 12.90 -37.22
C SER A 124 7.35 14.18 -36.38
N ALA A 125 7.87 14.05 -35.17
CA ALA A 125 8.45 15.17 -34.41
C ALA A 125 9.97 15.17 -34.60
N ARG A 126 10.47 16.18 -35.32
CA ARG A 126 11.90 16.49 -35.42
C ARG A 126 12.40 16.92 -34.04
N SER A 127 13.08 16.01 -33.34
CA SER A 127 13.95 16.35 -32.22
C SER A 127 15.37 16.49 -32.76
N SER A 128 15.89 17.71 -32.74
CA SER A 128 17.28 18.02 -33.05
C SER A 128 18.17 17.57 -31.90
N SER A 129 18.93 16.51 -32.10
CA SER A 129 20.03 16.11 -31.23
C SER A 129 21.21 17.11 -31.35
N PRO A 130 21.83 17.54 -30.24
CA PRO A 130 23.13 18.19 -30.30
C PRO A 130 24.23 17.13 -30.53
N PRO A 131 25.39 17.50 -31.13
CA PRO A 131 26.44 16.55 -31.46
C PRO A 131 27.17 16.05 -30.20
N PRO A 132 27.77 14.86 -30.23
CA PRO A 132 28.45 14.28 -29.07
C PRO A 132 29.76 15.01 -28.78
N LEU A 133 29.91 15.48 -27.54
CA LEU A 133 31.20 15.90 -26.99
C LEU A 133 32.02 14.65 -26.65
N VAL A 134 33.10 14.44 -27.41
CA VAL A 134 34.15 13.48 -27.06
C VAL A 134 34.95 14.07 -25.90
N LEU A 135 34.89 13.43 -24.73
CA LEU A 135 35.82 13.69 -23.61
C LEU A 135 36.88 12.57 -23.55
N PRO A 136 38.14 12.88 -23.23
CA PRO A 136 39.23 11.92 -23.24
C PRO A 136 39.12 10.94 -22.07
N ALA A 137 39.57 9.71 -22.30
CA ALA A 137 39.65 8.65 -21.32
C ALA A 137 40.59 9.05 -20.17
N SER A 138 40.00 9.37 -19.01
CA SER A 138 40.70 9.39 -17.73
C SER A 138 40.18 8.21 -16.90
N GLU A 139 41.13 7.45 -16.37
CA GLU A 139 40.92 6.25 -15.56
C GLU A 139 39.91 6.52 -14.43
N VAL A 140 38.76 5.84 -14.49
CA VAL A 140 37.71 5.90 -13.46
C VAL A 140 38.14 4.99 -12.32
N SER A 141 38.83 5.56 -11.34
CA SER A 141 38.76 5.08 -9.97
C SER A 141 37.29 5.17 -9.55
N GLY A 142 36.63 4.02 -9.36
CA GLY A 142 35.21 3.96 -9.02
C GLY A 142 34.90 4.83 -7.79
N PRO A 143 33.73 5.48 -7.74
CA PRO A 143 33.37 6.28 -6.58
C PRO A 143 33.23 5.34 -5.38
N THR A 144 34.04 5.56 -4.35
CA THR A 144 33.75 5.08 -3.00
C THR A 144 32.47 5.76 -2.56
N PHE A 145 31.39 5.00 -2.59
CA PHE A 145 30.04 5.38 -2.22
C PHE A 145 29.96 5.60 -0.71
N ASP A 146 29.61 6.81 -0.28
CA ASP A 146 29.34 7.14 1.13
C ASP A 146 27.81 7.28 1.31
N PRO A 147 27.13 6.32 1.99
CA PRO A 147 25.69 6.37 2.23
C PRO A 147 25.25 7.52 3.16
N SER A 148 26.18 8.33 3.69
CA SER A 148 25.83 9.47 4.55
C SER A 148 25.48 10.76 3.79
N GLU A 149 25.62 10.78 2.45
CA GLU A 149 25.30 11.96 1.60
C GLU A 149 23.86 11.99 1.04
N PHE A 150 22.98 11.06 1.45
CA PHE A 150 21.60 11.05 0.95
C PHE A 150 20.81 12.28 1.42
N LEU A 151 20.36 13.06 0.44
CA LEU A 151 19.64 14.32 0.60
C LEU A 151 18.27 14.07 1.25
N CYS A 152 18.17 14.40 2.53
CA CYS A 152 16.91 14.43 3.27
C CYS A 152 16.01 15.55 2.75
N HIS A 153 14.73 15.26 2.50
CA HIS A 153 13.69 16.29 2.55
C HIS A 153 13.12 16.29 3.97
N ASP A 154 13.41 17.36 4.74
CA ASP A 154 12.97 17.51 6.14
C ASP A 154 13.27 16.30 7.06
N GLY A 155 14.39 15.61 6.82
CA GLY A 155 14.83 14.48 7.63
C GLY A 155 14.27 13.11 7.22
N LEU A 156 13.50 13.03 6.12
CA LEU A 156 13.01 11.78 5.55
C LEU A 156 13.88 11.34 4.38
N LEU A 157 14.26 10.06 4.35
CA LEU A 157 14.99 9.44 3.23
C LEU A 157 14.15 9.55 1.95
N ASP A 158 14.77 9.98 0.85
CA ASP A 158 14.22 9.80 -0.50
C ASP A 158 14.36 8.31 -0.86
N HIS A 159 13.25 7.59 -0.70
CA HIS A 159 13.23 6.14 -0.88
C HIS A 159 13.43 5.73 -2.33
N GLU A 160 13.10 6.58 -3.32
CA GLU A 160 13.42 6.30 -4.73
C GLU A 160 14.94 6.36 -4.96
N GLN A 161 15.62 7.38 -4.43
CA GLN A 161 17.08 7.50 -4.57
C GLN A 161 17.82 6.35 -3.88
N LEU A 162 17.39 5.97 -2.68
CA LEU A 162 17.99 4.83 -1.97
C LEU A 162 17.73 3.51 -2.71
N THR A 163 16.52 3.31 -3.25
CA THR A 163 16.20 2.12 -4.05
C THR A 163 17.04 2.07 -5.32
N ARG A 164 17.16 3.19 -6.04
CA ARG A 164 18.02 3.30 -7.23
C ARG A 164 19.48 2.97 -6.89
N ALA A 165 19.98 3.42 -5.74
CA ALA A 165 21.33 3.10 -5.29
C ALA A 165 21.52 1.61 -4.95
N ILE A 166 20.53 0.97 -4.31
CA ILE A 166 20.56 -0.47 -4.03
C ILE A 166 20.57 -1.27 -5.33
N TYR A 167 19.69 -0.94 -6.28
CA TYR A 167 19.66 -1.55 -7.62
C TYR A 167 21.00 -1.40 -8.34
N LEU A 168 21.56 -0.18 -8.37
CA LEU A 168 22.85 0.08 -8.98
C LEU A 168 23.98 -0.73 -8.33
N SER A 169 23.98 -0.86 -7.00
CA SER A 169 24.97 -1.63 -6.25
C SER A 169 24.95 -3.13 -6.57
N GLN A 170 23.81 -3.64 -7.05
CA GLN A 170 23.64 -5.03 -7.47
C GLN A 170 23.74 -5.21 -9.00
N GLY A 171 24.04 -4.13 -9.74
CA GLY A 171 24.17 -4.16 -11.20
C GLY A 171 22.84 -4.24 -11.95
N LEU A 172 21.74 -3.87 -11.30
CA LEU A 172 20.39 -3.91 -11.86
C LEU A 172 19.91 -2.54 -12.35
N ASP A 173 18.98 -2.56 -13.29
CA ASP A 173 18.38 -1.37 -13.90
C ASP A 173 17.01 -1.06 -13.26
N PHE A 174 17.02 -0.18 -12.26
CA PHE A 174 15.81 0.28 -11.58
C PHE A 174 14.84 0.99 -12.53
N ASP A 175 15.35 1.87 -13.39
CA ASP A 175 14.52 2.64 -14.31
C ASP A 175 13.92 1.71 -15.37
N GLY A 176 14.70 0.73 -15.85
CA GLY A 176 14.22 -0.34 -16.71
C GLY A 176 13.11 -1.18 -16.07
N ALA A 177 13.19 -1.44 -14.77
CA ALA A 177 12.15 -2.15 -14.04
C ALA A 177 10.84 -1.34 -14.02
N GLN A 178 10.90 -0.09 -13.54
CA GLN A 178 9.73 0.79 -13.48
C GLN A 178 9.12 1.05 -14.86
N ASN A 179 9.94 1.21 -15.91
CA ASN A 179 9.46 1.43 -17.27
C ASN A 179 8.57 0.29 -17.78
N LYS A 180 8.92 -0.98 -17.50
CA LYS A 180 8.06 -2.12 -17.88
C LYS A 180 6.70 -2.07 -17.18
N ALA A 181 6.68 -1.73 -15.89
CA ALA A 181 5.45 -1.61 -15.12
C ALA A 181 4.59 -0.41 -15.59
N GLN A 182 5.23 0.71 -15.99
CA GLN A 182 4.55 1.84 -16.60
C GLN A 182 4.00 1.52 -17.99
N GLU A 183 4.75 0.81 -18.84
CA GLU A 183 4.28 0.35 -20.14
C GLU A 183 3.05 -0.57 -20.01
N PHE A 184 3.04 -1.44 -18.99
CA PHE A 184 1.88 -2.24 -18.66
C PHE A 184 0.66 -1.37 -18.32
N LEU A 185 0.81 -0.35 -17.47
CA LEU A 185 -0.28 0.59 -17.16
C LEU A 185 -0.78 1.34 -18.41
N HIS A 186 0.13 1.87 -19.23
CA HIS A 186 -0.23 2.57 -20.46
C HIS A 186 -0.96 1.65 -21.44
N SER A 187 -0.60 0.36 -21.50
CA SER A 187 -1.30 -0.62 -22.35
C SER A 187 -2.77 -0.82 -21.94
N MET A 188 -3.12 -0.52 -20.68
CA MET A 188 -4.47 -0.54 -20.14
C MET A 188 -5.17 0.83 -20.23
N GLY A 189 -4.51 1.85 -20.76
CA GLY A 189 -5.00 3.24 -20.73
C GLY A 189 -5.03 3.81 -19.31
N LEU A 190 -4.04 3.44 -18.49
CA LEU A 190 -3.86 3.91 -17.12
C LEU A 190 -2.55 4.67 -16.99
N ARG A 191 -2.50 5.60 -16.03
CA ARG A 191 -1.29 6.34 -15.67
C ARG A 191 -1.18 6.54 -14.16
N ILE A 192 0.03 6.86 -13.72
CA ILE A 192 0.32 7.19 -12.32
C ILE A 192 -0.03 8.67 -12.08
N LEU A 193 -0.58 8.95 -10.90
CA LEU A 193 -0.82 10.31 -10.41
C LEU A 193 -0.28 10.42 -8.99
N ASP A 194 0.71 11.30 -8.81
CA ASP A 194 1.30 11.61 -7.51
C ASP A 194 0.56 12.76 -6.82
N LEU A 195 0.17 12.56 -5.57
CA LEU A 195 -0.47 13.57 -4.72
C LEU A 195 0.47 14.14 -3.66
N GLY A 196 1.72 13.67 -3.63
CA GLY A 196 2.70 14.01 -2.63
C GLY A 196 2.51 13.26 -1.31
N VAL A 197 3.34 13.63 -0.33
CA VAL A 197 3.42 12.97 0.99
C VAL A 197 2.82 13.81 2.12
N VAL A 198 2.28 14.98 1.80
CA VAL A 198 1.85 16.00 2.77
C VAL A 198 0.35 16.22 2.69
N ASN A 199 -0.30 16.29 3.84
CA ASN A 199 -1.68 16.77 3.99
C ASN A 199 -1.75 17.80 5.12
N THR A 200 -2.92 18.38 5.35
CA THR A 200 -3.19 19.27 6.48
C THR A 200 -4.41 18.81 7.26
N ASP A 201 -4.38 18.94 8.59
CA ASP A 201 -5.55 18.70 9.45
C ASP A 201 -6.54 19.88 9.43
N GLU A 202 -7.64 19.76 10.17
CA GLU A 202 -8.67 20.82 10.29
C GLU A 202 -8.18 22.10 10.99
N HIS A 203 -7.02 22.03 11.67
CA HIS A 203 -6.38 23.16 12.34
C HIS A 203 -5.30 23.82 11.47
N GLY A 204 -5.04 23.29 10.28
CA GLY A 204 -3.99 23.76 9.37
C GLY A 204 -2.59 23.28 9.74
N ASN A 205 -2.47 22.29 10.65
CA ASN A 205 -1.20 21.65 10.94
C ASN A 205 -0.80 20.74 9.79
N VAL A 206 0.49 20.70 9.49
CA VAL A 206 1.06 19.86 8.43
C VAL A 206 1.20 18.43 8.93
N LEU A 207 0.68 17.48 8.16
CA LEU A 207 0.80 16.04 8.37
C LEU A 207 1.71 15.44 7.29
N LEU A 208 2.70 14.64 7.69
CA LEU A 208 3.61 13.93 6.80
C LEU A 208 3.19 12.47 6.61
N ASN A 209 3.82 11.76 5.68
CA ASN A 209 3.53 10.35 5.36
C ASN A 209 2.08 10.08 4.94
N GLN A 210 1.48 11.03 4.22
CA GLN A 210 0.06 11.00 3.86
C GLN A 210 -0.21 10.37 2.48
N CYS A 211 0.83 9.99 1.73
CA CYS A 211 0.70 9.52 0.35
C CYS A 211 -0.21 8.29 0.22
N PHE A 212 -0.19 7.38 1.20
CA PHE A 212 -1.08 6.21 1.25
C PHE A 212 -2.56 6.61 1.33
N TYR A 213 -2.92 7.42 2.33
CA TYR A 213 -4.30 7.84 2.56
C TYR A 213 -4.82 8.77 1.47
N LEU A 214 -3.98 9.70 0.99
CA LEU A 214 -4.29 10.58 -0.15
C LEU A 214 -4.58 9.76 -1.40
N SER A 215 -3.77 8.73 -1.65
CA SER A 215 -3.94 7.92 -2.85
C SER A 215 -5.23 7.10 -2.82
N ILE A 216 -5.55 6.47 -1.68
CA ILE A 216 -6.84 5.79 -1.51
C ILE A 216 -8.00 6.79 -1.69
N ALA A 217 -7.92 7.97 -1.07
CA ALA A 217 -8.98 8.97 -1.16
C ALA A 217 -9.25 9.42 -2.60
N ARG A 218 -8.19 9.71 -3.36
CA ARG A 218 -8.30 10.14 -4.77
C ARG A 218 -8.78 9.04 -5.69
N CYS A 219 -8.33 7.80 -5.48
CA CYS A 219 -8.84 6.65 -6.22
C CYS A 219 -10.32 6.43 -5.90
N TYR A 220 -10.75 6.59 -4.64
CA TYR A 220 -12.14 6.43 -4.23
C TYR A 220 -13.06 7.51 -4.83
N LEU A 221 -12.71 8.79 -4.63
CA LEU A 221 -13.52 9.95 -5.03
C LEU A 221 -13.54 10.23 -6.54
N GLY A 222 -12.45 9.87 -7.25
CA GLY A 222 -12.27 10.26 -8.64
C GLY A 222 -11.89 11.73 -8.84
N HIS A 223 -11.86 12.17 -10.09
CA HIS A 223 -11.37 13.50 -10.47
C HIS A 223 -12.35 14.64 -10.12
N THR A 224 -13.66 14.35 -10.08
CA THR A 224 -14.72 15.36 -9.87
C THR A 224 -14.82 15.89 -8.45
N ALA A 225 -14.19 15.24 -7.48
CA ALA A 225 -14.22 15.60 -6.06
C ALA A 225 -12.79 15.87 -5.54
N SER A 226 -11.95 16.49 -6.37
CA SER A 226 -10.55 16.80 -6.06
C SER A 226 -10.38 17.64 -4.79
N GLU A 227 -11.30 18.57 -4.51
CA GLU A 227 -11.29 19.41 -3.30
C GLU A 227 -11.53 18.60 -2.01
N ASP A 228 -12.13 17.41 -2.10
CA ASP A 228 -12.49 16.58 -0.95
C ASP A 228 -11.45 15.50 -0.61
N VAL A 229 -10.39 15.37 -1.42
CA VAL A 229 -9.36 14.33 -1.27
C VAL A 229 -8.66 14.44 0.08
N SER A 230 -8.21 15.64 0.45
CA SER A 230 -7.54 15.88 1.73
C SER A 230 -8.40 15.51 2.93
N GLY A 231 -9.68 15.88 2.90
CA GLY A 231 -10.62 15.57 3.99
C GLY A 231 -10.92 14.08 4.10
N LEU A 232 -11.15 13.39 2.97
CA LEU A 232 -11.36 11.94 3.00
C LEU A 232 -10.09 11.19 3.45
N ALA A 233 -8.90 11.64 3.02
CA ALA A 233 -7.63 11.05 3.44
C ALA A 233 -7.44 11.13 4.95
N LEU A 234 -7.81 12.25 5.58
CA LEU A 234 -7.73 12.42 7.02
C LEU A 234 -8.69 11.48 7.76
N HIS A 235 -9.93 11.34 7.27
CA HIS A 235 -10.87 10.36 7.82
C HIS A 235 -10.41 8.91 7.64
N LEU A 236 -9.77 8.59 6.52
CA LEU A 236 -9.16 7.27 6.27
C LEU A 236 -8.03 7.02 7.27
N LYS A 237 -7.09 7.95 7.43
CA LYS A 237 -6.00 7.87 8.42
C LYS A 237 -6.55 7.54 9.81
N ARG A 238 -7.44 8.39 10.32
CA ARG A 238 -8.00 8.24 11.67
C ARG A 238 -8.77 6.93 11.84
N ALA A 239 -9.56 6.52 10.85
CA ALA A 239 -10.34 5.29 10.96
C ALA A 239 -9.46 4.03 10.90
N ILE A 240 -8.52 3.97 9.94
CA ILE A 240 -7.61 2.84 9.77
C ILE A 240 -6.70 2.70 11.00
N GLU A 241 -6.04 3.77 11.41
CA GLU A 241 -5.10 3.73 12.52
C GLU A 241 -5.79 3.57 13.89
N ALA A 242 -7.00 4.10 14.09
CA ALA A 242 -7.78 3.78 15.29
C ALA A 242 -8.10 2.28 15.39
N ASN A 243 -8.31 1.60 14.26
CA ASN A 243 -8.50 0.15 14.24
C ASN A 243 -7.20 -0.60 14.59
N VAL A 244 -6.06 -0.10 14.11
CA VAL A 244 -4.74 -0.62 14.49
C VAL A 244 -4.53 -0.48 16.00
N LEU A 245 -4.74 0.71 16.56
CA LEU A 245 -4.58 0.96 18.00
C LEU A 245 -5.57 0.16 18.86
N ALA A 246 -6.79 -0.06 18.38
CA ALA A 246 -7.75 -0.91 19.10
C ALA A 246 -7.36 -2.40 19.09
N THR A 247 -6.73 -2.86 18.01
CA THR A 247 -6.30 -4.27 17.86
C THR A 247 -4.96 -4.53 18.52
N ARG A 248 -4.06 -3.53 18.48
CA ARG A 248 -2.70 -3.59 19.02
C ARG A 248 -2.41 -2.35 19.90
N PRO A 249 -3.04 -2.23 21.08
CA PRO A 249 -2.88 -1.04 21.93
C PRO A 249 -1.45 -0.75 22.36
N ALA A 250 -0.60 -1.78 22.47
CA ALA A 250 0.81 -1.63 22.82
C ALA A 250 1.57 -0.75 21.81
N TRP A 251 1.16 -0.73 20.55
CA TRP A 251 1.81 0.06 19.50
C TRP A 251 1.63 1.58 19.66
N ALA A 252 0.72 2.01 20.54
CA ALA A 252 0.66 3.41 20.97
C ALA A 252 1.98 3.89 21.62
N ALA A 253 2.73 2.99 22.26
CA ALA A 253 4.00 3.30 22.91
C ALA A 253 5.23 3.01 22.02
N GLY A 254 5.02 2.55 20.78
CA GLY A 254 6.07 2.09 19.87
C GLY A 254 5.80 0.67 19.36
N ILE A 255 6.27 0.39 18.15
CA ILE A 255 6.11 -0.90 17.50
C ILE A 255 7.30 -1.79 17.91
N ASP A 256 7.03 -3.00 18.38
CA ASP A 256 8.06 -3.97 18.75
C ASP A 256 8.64 -4.70 17.52
N ASP A 257 9.89 -5.15 17.64
CA ASP A 257 10.60 -5.92 16.60
C ASP A 257 10.31 -7.44 16.67
N GLU A 258 9.39 -7.87 17.54
CA GLU A 258 8.96 -9.26 17.58
C GLU A 258 8.11 -9.60 16.34
N SER A 259 8.24 -10.84 15.86
CA SER A 259 7.66 -11.31 14.59
C SER A 259 6.19 -10.91 14.42
N GLY A 260 5.91 -10.06 13.42
CA GLY A 260 4.57 -9.50 13.17
C GLY A 260 4.52 -7.97 13.03
N THR A 261 5.67 -7.30 13.05
CA THR A 261 5.86 -5.87 12.74
C THR A 261 5.26 -5.54 11.36
N PRO A 262 4.43 -4.48 11.24
CA PRO A 262 3.95 -4.00 9.96
C PRO A 262 5.16 -3.46 9.20
N MET A 263 5.32 -3.92 7.97
CA MET A 263 6.40 -3.55 7.07
C MET A 263 5.95 -2.48 6.07
N ALA A 264 4.66 -2.12 6.06
CA ALA A 264 4.10 -1.05 5.25
C ALA A 264 2.78 -0.49 5.83
N PHE A 265 2.34 0.68 5.36
CA PHE A 265 1.01 1.21 5.70
C PHE A 265 -0.13 0.32 5.19
N ALA A 266 0.10 -0.40 4.08
CA ALA A 266 -0.87 -1.36 3.53
C ALA A 266 -1.21 -2.50 4.50
N ASP A 267 -0.30 -2.86 5.43
CA ASP A 267 -0.55 -3.88 6.45
C ASP A 267 -1.63 -3.48 7.47
N PHE A 268 -2.03 -2.21 7.49
CA PHE A 268 -3.15 -1.75 8.30
C PHE A 268 -4.51 -2.08 7.66
N LEU A 269 -4.55 -2.34 6.35
CA LEU A 269 -5.79 -2.62 5.62
C LEU A 269 -6.50 -3.88 6.13
N PRO A 270 -5.84 -5.06 6.26
CA PRO A 270 -6.51 -6.26 6.81
C PRO A 270 -7.13 -6.01 8.18
N ILE A 271 -6.43 -5.29 9.07
CA ILE A 271 -6.93 -4.99 10.43
C ILE A 271 -8.24 -4.21 10.37
N MET A 272 -8.34 -3.21 9.49
CA MET A 272 -9.54 -2.41 9.32
C MET A 272 -10.64 -3.14 8.53
N MET A 273 -10.28 -3.84 7.45
CA MET A 273 -11.23 -4.56 6.59
C MET A 273 -11.98 -5.66 7.36
N HIS A 274 -11.31 -6.31 8.32
CA HIS A 274 -11.88 -7.37 9.14
C HIS A 274 -12.38 -6.90 10.51
N ALA A 275 -12.46 -5.60 10.74
CA ALA A 275 -13.06 -5.06 11.95
C ALA A 275 -14.52 -5.52 12.10
N GLU A 276 -14.94 -5.83 13.34
CA GLU A 276 -16.29 -6.33 13.64
C GLU A 276 -17.40 -5.32 13.27
N ASP A 277 -17.08 -4.03 13.34
CA ASP A 277 -18.02 -2.95 13.05
C ASP A 277 -18.13 -2.72 11.54
N ALA A 278 -19.34 -2.37 11.08
CA ALA A 278 -19.55 -1.97 9.69
C ALA A 278 -18.68 -0.75 9.36
N ASN A 279 -17.83 -0.88 8.34
CA ASN A 279 -16.91 0.15 7.91
C ASN A 279 -16.77 0.18 6.39
N LEU A 280 -16.43 1.36 5.86
CA LEU A 280 -16.26 1.60 4.43
C LEU A 280 -15.16 0.73 3.81
N VAL A 281 -14.05 0.50 4.51
CA VAL A 281 -12.86 -0.16 3.95
C VAL A 281 -13.13 -1.65 3.70
N ALA A 282 -14.00 -2.28 4.50
CA ALA A 282 -14.48 -3.64 4.28
C ALA A 282 -15.25 -3.83 2.96
N GLU A 283 -15.64 -2.72 2.32
CA GLU A 283 -16.32 -2.69 1.03
C GLU A 283 -15.39 -2.45 -0.15
N LEU A 284 -14.09 -2.25 0.07
CA LEU A 284 -13.11 -1.91 -0.96
C LEU A 284 -12.37 -3.15 -1.48
N ALA A 285 -11.89 -3.05 -2.72
CA ALA A 285 -10.81 -3.88 -3.23
C ALA A 285 -9.61 -2.97 -3.49
N VAL A 286 -8.52 -3.13 -2.74
CA VAL A 286 -7.29 -2.34 -2.89
C VAL A 286 -6.23 -3.21 -3.55
N CYS A 287 -5.82 -2.85 -4.76
CA CYS A 287 -4.75 -3.51 -5.49
C CYS A 287 -3.53 -2.58 -5.54
N ILE A 288 -2.38 -3.07 -5.11
CA ILE A 288 -1.13 -2.32 -5.03
C ILE A 288 -0.15 -2.94 -6.02
N LEU A 289 0.17 -2.20 -7.08
CA LEU A 289 1.17 -2.60 -8.07
C LEU A 289 2.56 -2.26 -7.53
N ASP A 290 3.36 -3.26 -7.19
CA ASP A 290 4.75 -3.05 -6.82
C ASP A 290 5.59 -2.85 -8.08
N SER A 291 6.08 -1.62 -8.25
CA SER A 291 6.86 -1.21 -9.43
C SER A 291 8.25 -1.83 -9.52
N VAL A 292 8.71 -2.42 -8.43
CA VAL A 292 10.05 -2.95 -8.24
C VAL A 292 10.00 -4.47 -8.26
N ALA A 293 9.09 -5.06 -7.49
CA ALA A 293 8.92 -6.51 -7.41
C ALA A 293 8.01 -7.10 -8.52
N GLY A 294 7.33 -6.25 -9.31
CA GLY A 294 6.60 -6.67 -10.53
C GLY A 294 5.39 -7.56 -10.27
N HIS A 295 4.82 -7.48 -9.06
CA HIS A 295 3.63 -8.20 -8.67
C HIS A 295 2.57 -7.25 -8.12
N VAL A 296 1.37 -7.78 -7.89
CA VAL A 296 0.26 -7.01 -7.33
C VAL A 296 -0.17 -7.60 -6.00
N GLU A 297 -0.14 -6.81 -4.94
CA GLU A 297 -0.77 -7.17 -3.67
C GLU A 297 -2.25 -6.78 -3.71
N VAL A 298 -3.12 -7.70 -3.32
CA VAL A 298 -4.57 -7.49 -3.35
C VAL A 298 -5.14 -7.66 -1.96
N TYR A 299 -5.73 -6.59 -1.45
CA TYR A 299 -6.49 -6.55 -0.20
C TYR A 299 -7.97 -6.47 -0.54
N LEU A 300 -8.67 -7.59 -0.36
CA LEU A 300 -10.08 -7.71 -0.71
C LEU A 300 -10.95 -7.62 0.56
N GLY A 301 -11.69 -6.52 0.69
CA GLY A 301 -12.63 -6.35 1.78
C GLY A 301 -13.71 -7.45 1.76
N PRO A 302 -14.10 -8.00 2.92
CA PRO A 302 -14.99 -9.17 2.98
C PRO A 302 -16.39 -8.92 2.40
N LYS A 303 -16.80 -7.66 2.23
CA LYS A 303 -18.10 -7.30 1.65
C LYS A 303 -18.04 -7.00 0.15
N TYR A 304 -16.85 -6.82 -0.42
CA TYR A 304 -16.68 -6.42 -1.82
C TYR A 304 -17.32 -7.45 -2.78
N ALA A 305 -17.14 -8.74 -2.51
CA ALA A 305 -17.54 -9.82 -3.42
C ALA A 305 -19.07 -9.87 -3.65
N ASP A 306 -19.85 -9.50 -2.63
CA ASP A 306 -21.32 -9.59 -2.62
C ASP A 306 -22.03 -8.34 -3.17
N MET A 307 -21.26 -7.34 -3.64
CA MET A 307 -21.79 -6.08 -4.16
C MET A 307 -22.23 -6.18 -5.62
N ASP A 308 -23.13 -5.27 -6.02
CA ASP A 308 -23.45 -5.09 -7.43
C ASP A 308 -22.26 -4.53 -8.22
N ALA A 309 -22.26 -4.74 -9.54
CA ALA A 309 -21.14 -4.36 -10.41
C ALA A 309 -20.80 -2.87 -10.36
N ALA A 310 -21.78 -1.98 -10.29
CA ALA A 310 -21.52 -0.54 -10.25
C ALA A 310 -20.86 -0.13 -8.92
N THR A 311 -21.29 -0.74 -7.81
CA THR A 311 -20.64 -0.54 -6.51
C THR A 311 -19.22 -1.13 -6.51
N LYS A 312 -19.01 -2.31 -7.10
CA LYS A 312 -17.67 -2.92 -7.26
C LYS A 312 -16.72 -2.04 -8.08
N GLU A 313 -17.19 -1.47 -9.18
CA GLU A 313 -16.42 -0.52 -10.00
C GLU A 313 -16.03 0.71 -9.18
N ARG A 314 -16.97 1.25 -8.40
CA ARG A 314 -16.71 2.40 -7.53
C ARG A 314 -15.70 2.06 -6.43
N ASN A 315 -15.75 0.86 -5.89
CA ASN A 315 -14.98 0.48 -4.72
C ASN A 315 -13.63 -0.19 -5.05
N LEU A 316 -13.26 -0.29 -6.34
CA LEU A 316 -11.90 -0.65 -6.74
C LEU A 316 -10.95 0.53 -6.54
N ILE A 317 -9.81 0.25 -5.90
CA ILE A 317 -8.71 1.17 -5.64
C ILE A 317 -7.45 0.55 -6.24
N LEU A 318 -6.79 1.27 -7.15
CA LEU A 318 -5.54 0.85 -7.76
C LEU A 318 -4.44 1.82 -7.33
N LEU A 319 -3.43 1.30 -6.64
CA LEU A 319 -2.28 2.05 -6.16
C LEU A 319 -1.02 1.59 -6.87
N TRP A 320 -0.11 2.53 -7.11
CA TRP A 320 1.26 2.26 -7.51
C TRP A 320 2.15 2.39 -6.28
N TYR A 321 3.03 1.42 -6.09
CA TYR A 321 4.00 1.41 -5.01
C TYR A 321 5.42 1.47 -5.59
N THR A 322 6.13 2.51 -5.19
CA THR A 322 7.58 2.57 -5.19
C THR A 322 7.99 2.42 -3.73
N PRO A 323 9.08 1.71 -3.36
CA PRO A 323 9.46 1.54 -1.96
C PRO A 323 9.30 2.84 -1.17
N GLY A 324 8.46 2.82 -0.14
CA GLY A 324 8.18 3.99 0.70
C GLY A 324 7.12 4.98 0.25
N HIS A 325 6.62 4.89 -0.98
CA HIS A 325 5.75 5.88 -1.58
C HIS A 325 4.58 5.25 -2.34
N TYR A 326 3.39 5.73 -2.02
CA TYR A 326 2.14 5.31 -2.67
C TYR A 326 1.62 6.40 -3.57
N GLN A 327 1.25 6.01 -4.78
CA GLN A 327 0.68 6.90 -5.79
C GLN A 327 -0.63 6.32 -6.31
N CYS A 328 -1.48 7.16 -6.89
CA CYS A 328 -2.73 6.72 -7.48
C CYS A 328 -2.48 6.12 -8.86
N ILE A 329 -3.25 5.11 -9.23
CA ILE A 329 -3.43 4.73 -10.64
C ILE A 329 -4.80 5.24 -11.10
N VAL A 330 -4.81 6.00 -12.19
CA VAL A 330 -5.99 6.66 -12.78
C VAL A 330 -6.06 6.41 -14.28
N CYS A 331 -7.18 6.74 -14.92
CA CYS A 331 -7.30 6.70 -16.38
C CYS A 331 -6.29 7.65 -17.03
N ASP A 332 -5.72 7.23 -18.16
CA ASP A 332 -4.82 8.03 -19.00
C ASP A 332 -5.62 9.00 -19.88
N ASP A 333 -6.40 9.84 -19.22
CA ASP A 333 -7.08 11.00 -19.80
C ASP A 333 -6.60 12.30 -19.14
N GLU A 334 -7.04 13.43 -19.71
CA GLU A 334 -6.61 14.76 -19.27
C GLU A 334 -6.90 15.02 -17.79
N ASP A 335 -8.03 14.50 -17.28
CA ASP A 335 -8.50 14.72 -15.92
C ASP A 335 -7.96 13.69 -14.90
N GLY A 336 -7.40 12.58 -15.39
CA GLY A 336 -7.05 11.43 -14.57
C GLY A 336 -8.30 10.81 -13.96
N SER A 337 -9.29 10.47 -14.79
CA SER A 337 -10.58 9.97 -14.33
C SER A 337 -10.43 8.72 -13.45
N LYS A 338 -11.45 8.46 -12.63
CA LYS A 338 -11.50 7.24 -11.84
C LYS A 338 -11.56 6.04 -12.77
N VAL A 339 -10.82 4.99 -12.43
CA VAL A 339 -10.86 3.70 -13.12
C VAL A 339 -12.25 3.08 -12.94
N ALA A 340 -12.92 2.78 -14.07
CA ALA A 340 -14.24 2.16 -14.11
C ALA A 340 -14.11 0.66 -14.44
N LEU A 341 -13.55 -0.09 -13.50
CA LEU A 341 -13.33 -1.54 -13.61
C LEU A 341 -13.66 -2.20 -12.27
N THR A 342 -14.14 -3.44 -12.31
CA THR A 342 -14.20 -4.28 -11.11
C THR A 342 -12.86 -4.95 -10.84
N TYR A 343 -12.67 -5.47 -9.62
CA TYR A 343 -11.52 -6.31 -9.32
C TYR A 343 -11.45 -7.55 -10.23
N ASP A 344 -12.59 -8.15 -10.57
CA ASP A 344 -12.63 -9.31 -11.47
C ASP A 344 -12.09 -8.96 -12.87
N ASP A 345 -12.48 -7.79 -13.41
CA ASP A 345 -11.95 -7.29 -14.69
C ASP A 345 -10.44 -7.03 -14.61
N PHE A 346 -9.97 -6.43 -13.51
CA PHE A 346 -8.55 -6.16 -13.30
C PHE A 346 -7.75 -7.47 -13.18
N LYS A 347 -8.26 -8.44 -12.44
CA LYS A 347 -7.67 -9.78 -12.27
C LYS A 347 -7.56 -10.51 -13.61
N ASP A 348 -8.58 -10.43 -14.47
CA ASP A 348 -8.53 -11.00 -15.81
C ASP A 348 -7.44 -10.35 -16.67
N MET A 349 -7.22 -9.04 -16.54
CA MET A 349 -6.10 -8.36 -17.20
C MET A 349 -4.75 -8.82 -16.66
N LEU A 350 -4.59 -8.93 -15.34
CA LEU A 350 -3.36 -9.47 -14.73
C LEU A 350 -3.04 -10.87 -15.26
N ASN A 351 -4.03 -11.76 -15.28
CA ASN A 351 -3.90 -13.11 -15.82
C ASN A 351 -3.48 -13.11 -17.31
N LYS A 352 -4.11 -12.24 -18.12
CA LYS A 352 -3.81 -12.12 -19.56
C LYS A 352 -2.37 -11.66 -19.82
N HIS A 353 -1.84 -10.80 -18.95
CA HIS A 353 -0.48 -10.27 -19.05
C HIS A 353 0.56 -11.09 -18.27
N GLY A 354 0.18 -12.21 -17.66
CA GLY A 354 1.09 -13.07 -16.90
C GLY A 354 1.51 -12.49 -15.55
N ILE A 355 0.88 -11.41 -15.09
CA ILE A 355 1.26 -10.71 -13.86
C ILE A 355 0.88 -11.54 -12.65
N THR A 356 1.84 -11.71 -11.74
CA THR A 356 1.59 -12.38 -10.47
C THR A 356 0.86 -11.44 -9.52
N TYR A 357 -0.17 -11.95 -8.85
CA TYR A 357 -0.85 -11.25 -7.78
C TYR A 357 -0.99 -12.13 -6.55
N ILE A 358 -0.98 -11.49 -5.39
CA ILE A 358 -1.07 -12.12 -4.07
C ILE A 358 -2.34 -11.58 -3.42
N GLU A 359 -3.34 -12.43 -3.29
CA GLU A 359 -4.55 -12.10 -2.52
C GLU A 359 -4.26 -12.34 -1.05
N THR A 360 -4.21 -11.26 -0.27
CA THR A 360 -4.09 -11.33 1.19
C THR A 360 -5.47 -11.67 1.74
N LEU A 361 -5.79 -12.96 1.73
CA LEU A 361 -6.96 -13.53 2.39
C LEU A 361 -6.51 -14.15 3.71
N GLU A 362 -7.05 -13.60 4.80
CA GLU A 362 -6.90 -14.05 6.21
C GLU A 362 -5.69 -13.50 7.00
#